data_AF-A0AAV6Y015-F1
#
_entry.id   AF-A0AAV6Y015-F1
#
_cell.length_a   1.000
_cell.length_b   1.000
_cell.length_c   1.000
_cell.angle_alpha   90.00
_cell.angle_beta   90.00
_cell.angle_gamma   90.00
#
_symmetry.space_group_name_H-M   'P 1'
#
loop_
_entity.id
_entity.type
_entity.pdbx_description
1 polymer ?
#
loop_
_entity_poly.entity_id
_entity_poly.type
_entity_poly.pdbx_seq_one_letter_code
_entity_poly.pdbx_strand_id
1 'polypeptide(L)'
;MSSQNKVNMVFIPFPIMSHLVAAVNAAKLLSNRDERLSITVLIMKLPMDTKISSYTKNSPDSRINFVELPENESNTHKLLQSRQTFVSRFLESQKGPARDAVAKLMVGPGSGLLAGFVIDMFCTPMIDVANDFRAPAYVFFTCSAAVLGLMFRLQSLQDDENQDLTGYEDSDAEISVPTYVN
;
A
#
# COMPACT_ATOMS: atom_id res chain seq x y z
N MET A 1 -36.08 1.95 -6.79
CA MET A 1 -34.71 2.24 -6.34
C MET A 1 -33.85 1.08 -6.79
N SER A 2 -33.09 1.23 -7.89
CA SER A 2 -32.21 0.16 -8.37
C SER A 2 -31.12 -0.06 -7.34
N SER A 3 -30.98 -1.29 -6.84
CA SER A 3 -29.79 -1.74 -6.14
C SER A 3 -28.60 -1.58 -7.09
N GLN A 4 -27.90 -0.45 -7.03
CA GLN A 4 -26.62 -0.31 -7.71
C GLN A 4 -25.72 -1.40 -7.11
N ASN A 5 -25.23 -2.32 -7.94
CA ASN A 5 -24.25 -3.31 -7.52
C ASN A 5 -23.01 -2.54 -7.06
N LYS A 6 -22.86 -2.36 -5.75
CA LYS A 6 -21.68 -1.75 -5.17
C LYS A 6 -20.47 -2.60 -5.52
N VAL A 7 -19.35 -1.93 -5.74
CA VAL A 7 -18.09 -2.58 -6.05
C VAL A 7 -17.07 -2.07 -5.02
N ASN A 8 -16.38 -3.00 -4.37
CA ASN A 8 -15.43 -2.71 -3.31
C ASN A 8 -14.01 -2.65 -3.87
N MET A 9 -13.28 -1.60 -3.55
CA MET A 9 -11.84 -1.53 -3.78
C MET A 9 -11.11 -1.45 -2.44
N VAL A 10 -10.08 -2.26 -2.27
CA VAL A 10 -9.29 -2.33 -1.04
C VAL A 10 -7.98 -1.59 -1.23
N PHE A 11 -7.72 -0.61 -0.38
CA PHE A 11 -6.47 0.15 -0.36
C PHE A 11 -5.60 -0.35 0.79
N ILE A 12 -4.33 -0.60 0.51
CA ILE A 12 -3.33 -1.02 1.51
C ILE A 12 -2.14 -0.06 1.43
N PRO A 13 -2.21 1.10 2.09
CA PRO A 13 -1.10 2.05 2.18
C PRO A 13 0.03 1.51 3.07
N PHE A 14 1.26 1.96 2.84
CA PHE A 14 2.33 1.79 3.81
C PHE A 14 1.99 2.57 5.09
N PRO A 15 2.25 2.04 6.30
CA PRO A 15 1.79 2.63 7.56
C PRO A 15 2.66 3.82 8.00
N ILE A 16 2.75 4.84 7.14
CA ILE A 16 3.32 6.15 7.40
C ILE A 16 2.35 7.21 6.87
N MET A 17 2.24 8.33 7.58
CA MET A 17 1.27 9.39 7.29
C MET A 17 1.30 9.90 5.84
N SER A 18 2.48 10.11 5.24
CA SER A 18 2.59 10.60 3.86
C SER A 18 1.96 9.64 2.85
N HIS A 19 2.16 8.34 3.04
CA HIS A 19 1.58 7.29 2.20
C HIS A 19 0.07 7.18 2.40
N LEU A 20 -0.39 7.21 3.66
CA LEU A 20 -1.81 7.18 3.98
C LEU A 20 -2.57 8.35 3.36
N VAL A 21 -2.06 9.59 3.51
CA VAL A 21 -2.71 10.78 2.95
C VAL A 21 -2.79 10.69 1.43
N ALA A 22 -1.72 10.25 0.76
CA ALA A 22 -1.71 10.08 -0.69
C ALA A 22 -2.75 9.03 -1.14
N ALA A 23 -2.79 7.87 -0.47
CA ALA A 23 -3.74 6.80 -0.74
C ALA A 23 -5.19 7.25 -0.53
N VAL A 24 -5.47 7.97 0.55
CA VAL A 24 -6.81 8.50 0.85
C VAL A 24 -7.23 9.56 -0.16
N ASN A 25 -6.31 10.42 -0.62
CA ASN A 25 -6.62 11.37 -1.69
C ASN A 25 -6.93 10.67 -3.02
N ALA A 26 -6.17 9.63 -3.38
CA ALA A 26 -6.46 8.81 -4.54
C ALA A 26 -7.82 8.10 -4.40
N ALA A 27 -8.12 7.54 -3.22
CA ALA A 27 -9.41 6.94 -2.92
C ALA A 27 -10.56 7.95 -3.10
N LYS A 28 -10.43 9.17 -2.57
CA LYS A 28 -11.44 10.24 -2.76
C LYS A 28 -11.67 10.55 -4.24
N LEU A 29 -10.60 10.64 -5.03
CA LEU A 29 -10.72 10.89 -6.47
C LEU A 29 -11.47 9.76 -7.18
N LEU A 30 -11.20 8.50 -6.82
CA LEU A 30 -11.88 7.35 -7.41
C LEU A 30 -13.36 7.27 -6.98
N SER A 31 -13.66 7.43 -5.69
CA SER A 31 -15.04 7.40 -5.18
C SER A 31 -15.87 8.55 -5.72
N ASN A 32 -15.27 9.73 -5.97
CA ASN A 32 -15.93 10.85 -6.64
C ASN A 32 -16.26 10.57 -8.11
N ARG A 33 -15.55 9.67 -8.78
CA ARG A 33 -15.75 9.37 -10.21
C ARG A 33 -16.83 8.32 -10.46
N ASP A 34 -17.07 7.42 -9.51
CA ASP A 34 -18.09 6.37 -9.64
C ASP A 34 -18.78 6.13 -8.28
N GLU A 35 -20.07 6.48 -8.20
CA GLU A 35 -20.88 6.31 -6.98
C GLU A 35 -21.07 4.85 -6.57
N ARG A 36 -20.83 3.90 -7.47
CA ARG A 36 -20.89 2.47 -7.18
C ARG A 36 -19.65 1.99 -6.44
N LEU A 37 -18.56 2.76 -6.49
CA LEU A 37 -17.30 2.40 -5.87
C LEU A 37 -17.33 2.70 -4.37
N SER A 38 -17.24 1.64 -3.58
CA SER A 38 -17.03 1.68 -2.14
C SER A 38 -15.56 1.39 -1.86
N ILE A 39 -14.90 2.22 -1.06
CA ILE A 39 -13.47 2.06 -0.79
C ILE A 39 -13.25 1.69 0.66
N THR A 40 -12.47 0.64 0.88
CA THR A 40 -11.97 0.27 2.21
C THR A 40 -10.46 0.44 2.26
N VAL A 41 -9.96 1.20 3.23
CA VAL A 41 -8.53 1.37 3.49
C VAL A 41 -8.15 0.50 4.69
N LEU A 42 -7.27 -0.48 4.49
CA LEU A 42 -6.72 -1.29 5.56
C LEU A 42 -5.58 -0.54 6.24
N ILE A 43 -5.68 -0.38 7.56
CA ILE A 43 -4.73 0.38 8.36
C ILE A 43 -3.89 -0.58 9.16
N MET A 44 -2.68 -0.82 8.66
CA MET A 44 -1.60 -1.45 9.41
C MET A 44 -1.04 -0.46 10.43
N LYS A 45 -0.64 -0.93 11.61
CA LYS A 45 -0.05 -0.08 12.65
C LYS A 45 1.39 -0.47 12.93
N LEU A 46 2.27 0.52 12.82
CA LEU A 46 3.61 0.40 13.37
C LEU A 46 3.56 0.68 14.88
N PRO A 47 4.40 0.01 15.68
CA PRO A 47 4.59 0.38 17.07
C PRO A 47 4.94 1.88 17.14
N MET A 48 4.20 2.65 17.96
CA MET A 48 4.34 4.10 18.20
C MET A 48 3.57 5.07 17.29
N ASP A 49 2.70 4.63 16.36
CA ASP A 49 1.99 5.57 15.47
C ASP A 49 0.65 6.10 16.02
N THR A 50 0.71 7.22 16.75
CA THR A 50 -0.48 7.95 17.23
C THR A 50 -1.12 8.85 16.18
N LYS A 51 -0.42 9.18 15.09
CA LYS A 51 -0.89 10.15 14.08
C LYS A 51 -1.85 9.50 13.09
N ILE A 52 -1.58 8.27 12.66
CA ILE A 52 -2.48 7.53 11.75
C ILE A 52 -3.86 7.34 12.41
N SER A 53 -3.87 6.92 13.68
CA SER A 53 -5.11 6.66 14.42
C SER A 53 -5.99 7.90 14.59
N SER A 54 -5.40 9.09 14.71
CA SER A 54 -6.18 10.34 14.79
C SER A 54 -6.68 10.80 13.42
N TYR A 55 -5.92 10.57 12.36
CA TYR A 55 -6.34 10.89 11.00
C TYR A 55 -7.55 10.06 10.55
N THR A 56 -7.53 8.75 10.78
CA THR A 56 -8.59 7.83 10.34
C THR A 56 -9.91 8.09 11.07
N LYS A 57 -9.87 8.34 12.40
CA LYS A 57 -11.05 8.65 13.21
C LYS A 57 -11.74 9.96 12.84
N ASN A 58 -10.97 10.94 12.38
CA ASN A 58 -11.48 12.27 12.04
C ASN A 58 -11.77 12.43 10.53
N SER A 59 -11.70 11.34 9.75
CA SER A 59 -11.92 11.44 8.31
C SER A 59 -13.36 11.88 8.00
N PRO A 60 -13.56 12.97 7.23
CA PRO A 60 -14.89 13.49 6.94
C PRO A 60 -15.61 12.75 5.81
N ASP A 61 -14.95 11.82 5.12
CA ASP A 61 -15.52 11.15 3.95
C ASP A 61 -16.26 9.86 4.33
N SER A 62 -17.59 9.90 4.30
CA SER A 62 -18.46 8.77 4.62
C SER A 62 -18.40 7.61 3.62
N ARG A 63 -17.77 7.82 2.44
CA ARG A 63 -17.63 6.78 1.40
C ARG A 63 -16.30 6.03 1.48
N ILE A 64 -15.41 6.42 2.39
CA ILE A 64 -14.16 5.73 2.66
C ILE A 64 -14.26 5.07 4.03
N ASN A 65 -14.25 3.74 4.04
CA ASN A 65 -14.22 2.95 5.25
C ASN A 65 -12.77 2.68 5.67
N PHE A 66 -12.46 2.87 6.94
CA PHE A 66 -11.14 2.55 7.50
C PHE A 66 -11.25 1.30 8.36
N VAL A 67 -10.42 0.29 8.09
CA VAL A 67 -10.37 -0.95 8.87
C VAL A 67 -8.99 -1.10 9.46
N GLU A 68 -8.88 -0.93 10.77
CA GLU A 68 -7.64 -1.17 11.50
C GLU A 68 -7.38 -2.66 11.62
N LEU A 69 -6.18 -3.09 11.21
CA LEU A 69 -5.75 -4.47 11.36
C LEU A 69 -5.19 -4.71 12.76
N PRO A 70 -5.40 -5.90 13.35
CA PRO A 70 -4.77 -6.30 14.59
C PRO A 70 -3.26 -6.06 14.62
N GLU A 71 -2.79 -5.45 15.70
CA GLU A 71 -1.37 -5.31 15.98
C GLU A 71 -0.75 -6.67 16.32
N ASN A 72 0.52 -6.86 15.92
CA ASN A 72 1.30 -8.01 16.32
C ASN A 72 2.44 -7.54 17.25
N GLU A 73 2.17 -7.56 18.55
CA GLU A 73 3.07 -7.05 19.61
C GLU A 73 4.45 -7.73 19.62
N SER A 74 4.56 -8.94 19.05
CA SER A 74 5.80 -9.71 18.87
C SER A 74 6.87 -8.98 18.05
N ASN A 75 6.47 -8.03 17.19
CA ASN A 75 7.38 -7.36 16.25
C ASN A 75 8.05 -6.11 16.82
N THR A 76 7.55 -5.56 17.93
CA THR A 76 8.04 -4.30 18.52
C THR A 76 9.49 -4.39 18.98
N HIS A 77 9.90 -5.53 19.53
CA HIS A 77 11.28 -5.74 20.02
C HIS A 77 12.32 -5.97 18.92
N LYS A 78 11.91 -6.24 17.67
CA LYS A 78 12.82 -6.57 16.55
C LYS A 78 13.09 -5.39 15.60
N LEU A 79 12.40 -4.26 15.78
CA LEU A 79 12.61 -2.99 15.04
C LEU A 79 14.06 -2.49 15.10
N LEU A 80 14.78 -2.82 16.17
CA LEU A 80 16.09 -2.26 16.50
C LEU A 80 17.28 -2.92 15.80
N GLN A 81 17.07 -4.01 15.04
CA GLN A 81 18.18 -4.78 14.44
C GLN A 81 18.39 -4.50 12.94
N SER A 82 17.33 -4.44 12.12
CA SER A 82 17.42 -4.09 10.69
C SER A 82 16.08 -3.59 10.16
N ARG A 83 16.07 -2.42 9.52
CA ARG A 83 14.85 -1.77 9.00
C ARG A 83 14.20 -2.57 7.87
N GLN A 84 14.99 -3.07 6.90
CA GLN A 84 14.46 -3.79 5.74
C GLN A 84 13.88 -5.15 6.14
N THR A 85 14.62 -5.90 6.98
CA THR A 85 14.16 -7.18 7.53
C THR A 85 12.91 -7.01 8.40
N PHE A 86 12.81 -5.90 9.13
CA PHE A 86 11.63 -5.56 9.90
C PHE A 86 10.41 -5.31 9.01
N VAL A 87 10.52 -4.45 7.97
CA VAL A 87 9.40 -4.12 7.08
C VAL A 87 8.85 -5.38 6.40
N SER A 88 9.72 -6.23 5.85
CA SER A 88 9.28 -7.48 5.23
C SER A 88 8.54 -8.38 6.21
N ARG A 89 9.13 -8.67 7.40
CA ARG A 89 8.48 -9.51 8.42
C ARG A 89 7.18 -8.92 8.95
N PHE A 90 7.13 -7.60 9.10
CA PHE A 90 5.93 -6.88 9.50
C PHE A 90 4.81 -7.10 8.49
N LEU A 91 5.07 -6.87 7.20
CA LEU A 91 4.09 -7.07 6.13
C LEU A 91 3.63 -8.52 6.02
N GLU A 92 4.55 -9.48 6.12
CA GLU A 92 4.22 -10.92 6.17
C GLU A 92 3.26 -11.23 7.32
N SER A 93 3.53 -10.69 8.52
CA SER A 93 2.68 -10.90 9.70
C SER A 93 1.29 -10.27 9.55
N GLN A 94 1.13 -9.26 8.69
CA GLN A 94 -0.12 -8.57 8.45
C GLN A 94 -0.97 -9.21 7.34
N LYS A 95 -0.43 -10.16 6.55
CA LYS A 95 -1.20 -10.82 5.49
C LYS A 95 -2.41 -11.59 6.02
N GLY A 96 -2.27 -12.33 7.11
CA GLY A 96 -3.38 -13.06 7.75
C GLY A 96 -4.50 -12.11 8.21
N PRO A 97 -4.20 -11.12 9.05
CA PRO A 97 -5.15 -10.08 9.44
C PRO A 97 -5.82 -9.37 8.25
N ALA A 98 -5.07 -9.07 7.19
CA ALA A 98 -5.60 -8.47 5.97
C ALA A 98 -6.60 -9.39 5.26
N ARG A 99 -6.30 -10.70 5.13
CA ARG A 99 -7.23 -11.69 4.57
C ARG A 99 -8.54 -11.73 5.36
N ASP A 100 -8.45 -11.81 6.67
CA ASP A 100 -9.62 -11.87 7.54
C ASP A 100 -10.49 -10.62 7.40
N ALA A 101 -9.85 -9.45 7.32
CA ALA A 101 -10.54 -8.18 7.09
C ALA A 101 -11.28 -8.18 5.74
N VAL A 102 -10.61 -8.59 4.66
CA VAL A 102 -11.24 -8.64 3.33
C VAL A 102 -12.36 -9.68 3.26
N ALA A 103 -12.16 -10.87 3.83
CA ALA A 103 -13.19 -11.90 3.87
C ALA A 103 -14.46 -11.41 4.59
N LYS A 104 -14.30 -10.68 5.71
CA LYS A 104 -15.43 -10.06 6.43
C LYS A 104 -16.17 -9.02 5.58
N LEU A 105 -15.46 -8.22 4.78
CA LEU A 105 -16.09 -7.26 3.85
C LEU A 105 -16.96 -7.96 2.80
N MET A 106 -16.59 -9.17 2.39
CA MET A 106 -17.28 -9.92 1.34
C MET A 106 -18.53 -10.66 1.83
N VAL A 107 -18.66 -10.95 3.13
CA VAL A 107 -19.77 -11.73 3.70
C VAL A 107 -20.83 -10.83 4.38
N GLY A 108 -20.54 -9.53 4.56
CA GLY A 108 -21.42 -8.59 5.25
C GLY A 108 -22.68 -8.16 4.48
N PRO A 109 -23.72 -7.63 5.16
CA PRO A 109 -24.88 -7.03 4.51
C PRO A 109 -24.47 -5.87 3.59
N GLY A 110 -24.91 -5.92 2.33
CA GLY A 110 -24.48 -4.94 1.32
C GLY A 110 -23.10 -5.21 0.72
N SER A 111 -22.59 -6.45 0.84
CA SER A 111 -21.36 -6.88 0.21
C SER A 111 -21.43 -6.71 -1.31
N GLY A 112 -20.59 -5.78 -1.79
CA GLY A 112 -20.35 -5.54 -3.20
C GLY A 112 -19.28 -6.47 -3.76
N LEU A 113 -19.19 -6.56 -5.09
CA LEU A 113 -18.13 -7.29 -5.78
C LEU A 113 -16.76 -6.69 -5.44
N LEU A 114 -15.76 -7.51 -5.13
CA LEU A 114 -14.38 -7.03 -4.99
C LEU A 114 -13.79 -6.70 -6.37
N ALA A 115 -13.56 -5.41 -6.64
CA ALA A 115 -12.96 -4.93 -7.89
C ALA A 115 -11.45 -5.16 -7.94
N GLY A 116 -10.77 -5.16 -6.79
CA GLY A 116 -9.33 -5.22 -6.74
C GLY A 116 -8.72 -4.50 -5.55
N PHE A 117 -7.39 -4.49 -5.58
CA PHE A 117 -6.55 -3.94 -4.54
C PHE A 117 -5.68 -2.82 -5.10
N VAL A 118 -5.54 -1.74 -4.34
CA VAL A 118 -4.52 -0.70 -4.54
C VAL A 118 -3.50 -0.86 -3.43
N ILE A 119 -2.28 -1.24 -3.79
CA ILE A 119 -1.25 -1.66 -2.85
C ILE A 119 -0.08 -0.70 -2.95
N ASP A 120 0.34 -0.13 -1.83
CA ASP A 120 1.52 0.73 -1.79
C ASP A 120 2.77 0.03 -2.35
N MET A 121 3.68 0.79 -2.97
CA MET A 121 4.96 0.27 -3.48
C MET A 121 5.79 -0.47 -2.42
N PHE A 122 5.68 -0.11 -1.14
CA PHE A 122 6.36 -0.84 -0.05
C PHE A 122 5.57 -2.04 0.48
N CYS A 123 4.33 -2.23 0.04
CA CYS A 123 3.42 -3.26 0.51
C CYS A 123 3.20 -4.40 -0.50
N THR A 124 4.08 -4.56 -1.50
CA THR A 124 3.95 -5.60 -2.54
C THR A 124 3.79 -7.04 -2.04
N PRO A 125 4.28 -7.46 -0.86
CA PRO A 125 3.91 -8.77 -0.32
C PRO A 125 2.39 -8.99 -0.21
N MET A 126 1.60 -7.94 -0.05
CA MET A 126 0.14 -8.01 0.02
C MET A 126 -0.53 -8.38 -1.31
N ILE A 127 0.22 -8.46 -2.42
CA ILE A 127 -0.28 -9.03 -3.68
C ILE A 127 -0.75 -10.47 -3.46
N ASP A 128 -0.11 -11.22 -2.56
CA ASP A 128 -0.55 -12.58 -2.20
C ASP A 128 -1.98 -12.59 -1.65
N VAL A 129 -2.33 -11.58 -0.83
CA VAL A 129 -3.69 -11.43 -0.32
C VAL A 129 -4.66 -11.19 -1.47
N ALA A 130 -4.32 -10.35 -2.45
CA ALA A 130 -5.16 -10.12 -3.62
C ALA A 130 -5.37 -11.39 -4.46
N ASN A 131 -4.30 -12.17 -4.63
CA ASN A 131 -4.33 -13.45 -5.35
C ASN A 131 -5.27 -14.47 -4.70
N ASP A 132 -5.32 -14.54 -3.37
CA ASP A 132 -6.22 -15.44 -2.64
C ASP A 132 -7.70 -15.16 -2.92
N PHE A 133 -8.05 -13.89 -3.19
CA PHE A 133 -9.39 -13.49 -3.60
C PHE A 133 -9.59 -13.44 -5.12
N ARG A 134 -8.60 -13.84 -5.92
CA ARG A 134 -8.61 -13.79 -7.39
C ARG A 134 -8.95 -12.40 -7.93
N ALA A 135 -8.51 -11.36 -7.24
CA ALA A 135 -8.78 -9.97 -7.59
C ALA A 135 -7.51 -9.30 -8.13
N PRO A 136 -7.64 -8.35 -9.06
CA PRO A 136 -6.47 -7.64 -9.60
C PRO A 136 -5.81 -6.77 -8.52
N ALA A 137 -4.49 -6.67 -8.58
CA ALA A 137 -3.69 -5.79 -7.74
C ALA A 137 -3.04 -4.69 -8.57
N TYR A 138 -3.17 -3.44 -8.12
CA TYR A 138 -2.57 -2.26 -8.71
C TYR A 138 -1.57 -1.67 -7.73
N VAL A 139 -0.31 -1.53 -8.15
CA VAL A 139 0.71 -0.89 -7.30
C VAL A 139 0.53 0.63 -7.36
N PHE A 140 0.45 1.25 -6.18
CA PHE A 140 0.40 2.69 -6.02
C PHE A 140 1.76 3.22 -5.58
N PHE A 141 2.44 3.87 -6.53
CA PHE A 141 3.72 4.50 -6.30
C PHE A 141 3.48 5.94 -5.81
N THR A 142 3.77 6.21 -4.53
CA THR A 142 3.47 7.50 -3.90
C THR A 142 4.49 8.59 -4.21
N CYS A 143 5.63 8.23 -4.81
CA CYS A 143 6.66 9.16 -5.26
C CYS A 143 6.45 9.61 -6.71
N SER A 144 7.31 10.51 -7.20
CA SER A 144 7.23 11.02 -8.56
C SER A 144 7.63 9.97 -9.61
N ALA A 145 7.19 10.17 -10.85
CA ALA A 145 7.62 9.35 -11.99
C ALA A 145 9.14 9.40 -12.20
N ALA A 146 9.79 10.51 -11.84
CA ALA A 146 11.25 10.62 -11.89
C ALA A 146 11.91 9.58 -10.98
N VAL A 147 11.50 9.52 -9.70
CA VAL A 147 12.02 8.53 -8.73
C VAL A 147 11.72 7.09 -9.18
N LEU A 148 10.54 6.83 -9.75
CA LEU A 148 10.22 5.52 -10.31
C LEU A 148 11.18 5.15 -11.45
N GLY A 149 11.47 6.10 -12.33
CA GLY A 149 12.44 5.91 -13.42
C GLY A 149 13.86 5.67 -12.91
N LEU A 150 14.27 6.34 -11.83
CA LEU A 150 15.54 6.05 -11.16
C LEU A 150 15.56 4.61 -10.63
N MET A 151 14.51 4.17 -9.94
CA MET A 151 14.42 2.79 -9.43
C MET A 151 14.52 1.76 -10.56
N PHE A 152 13.83 1.97 -11.68
CA PHE A 152 13.96 1.07 -12.83
C PHE A 152 15.34 1.13 -13.48
N ARG A 153 16.00 2.30 -13.51
CA ARG A 153 17.37 2.39 -14.01
C ARG A 153 18.33 1.59 -13.14
N LEU A 154 18.23 1.74 -11.81
CA LEU A 154 19.05 0.97 -10.87
C LEU A 154 18.82 -0.54 -11.02
N GLN A 155 17.55 -0.96 -11.18
CA GLN A 155 17.22 -2.37 -11.43
C GLN A 155 17.87 -2.90 -12.72
N SER A 156 17.77 -2.16 -13.82
CA SER A 156 18.35 -2.57 -15.12
C SER A 156 19.88 -2.63 -15.08
N LEU A 157 20.54 -1.70 -14.39
CA LEU A 157 21.99 -1.75 -14.16
C LEU A 157 22.40 -3.05 -13.47
N GLN A 158 21.62 -3.49 -12.49
CA GLN A 158 21.90 -4.71 -11.74
C GLN A 158 21.55 -5.98 -12.55
N ASP A 159 20.36 -6.04 -13.14
CA ASP A 159 19.81 -7.26 -13.77
C ASP A 159 20.35 -7.50 -15.19
N ASP A 160 20.42 -6.44 -16.00
CA ASP A 160 20.77 -6.54 -17.42
C ASP A 160 22.27 -6.33 -17.63
N GLU A 161 22.86 -5.39 -16.88
CA GLU A 161 24.26 -5.00 -17.02
C GLU A 161 25.18 -5.67 -15.98
N ASN A 162 24.64 -6.45 -15.03
CA ASN A 162 25.38 -7.12 -13.95
C ASN A 162 26.30 -6.18 -13.15
N GLN A 163 25.90 -4.91 -13.00
CA GLN A 163 26.66 -3.95 -12.21
C GLN A 163 26.39 -4.11 -10.71
N ASP A 164 27.45 -4.01 -9.91
CA ASP A 164 27.34 -3.96 -8.46
C ASP A 164 27.00 -2.53 -8.02
N LEU A 165 25.77 -2.34 -7.54
CA LEU A 165 25.29 -1.03 -7.12
C LEU A 165 26.00 -0.50 -5.86
N THR A 166 26.69 -1.35 -5.09
CA THR A 166 27.45 -0.89 -3.91
C THR A 166 28.61 0.02 -4.30
N GLY A 167 29.10 -0.07 -5.54
CA GLY A 167 30.12 0.83 -6.08
C GLY A 167 29.67 2.29 -6.19
N TYR A 168 28.36 2.57 -6.10
CA TYR A 168 27.83 3.93 -6.08
C TYR A 168 27.81 4.54 -4.68
N GLU A 169 27.86 3.73 -3.61
CA GLU A 169 27.84 4.21 -2.23
C GLU A 169 29.06 5.08 -1.94
N ASP A 170 28.82 6.30 -1.44
CA ASP A 170 29.84 7.31 -1.15
C ASP A 170 30.81 7.64 -2.33
N SER A 171 30.35 7.42 -3.57
CA SER A 171 31.12 7.73 -4.78
C SER A 171 30.62 9.01 -5.48
N ASP A 172 31.49 9.62 -6.28
CA ASP A 172 31.13 10.74 -7.19
C ASP A 172 30.58 10.23 -8.55
N ALA A 173 30.22 8.95 -8.66
CA ALA A 173 29.77 8.37 -9.92
C ALA A 173 28.38 8.89 -10.32
N GLU A 174 28.27 9.41 -11.54
CA GLU A 174 27.00 9.92 -12.07
C GLU A 174 26.23 8.81 -12.78
N ILE A 175 24.95 8.66 -12.43
CA ILE A 175 24.02 7.75 -13.11
C ILE A 175 23.12 8.58 -14.02
N SER A 176 23.19 8.32 -15.32
CA SER A 176 22.24 8.89 -16.26
C SER A 176 20.86 8.25 -16.08
N VAL A 177 19.87 9.07 -15.72
CA VAL A 177 18.48 8.64 -15.54
C VAL A 177 17.60 9.41 -16.52
N PRO A 178 17.08 8.77 -17.58
CA PRO A 178 16.30 9.46 -18.63
C PRO A 178 15.09 10.24 -18.11
N THR A 179 14.48 9.81 -17.01
CA THR A 179 13.32 10.47 -16.41
C THR A 179 13.62 11.78 -15.67
N TYR A 180 14.90 12.18 -15.61
CA TYR A 180 15.35 13.45 -15.04
C TYR A 180 15.82 14.44 -16.11
N VAL A 181 15.73 14.07 -17.39
CA VAL A 181 16.03 14.97 -18.50
C VAL A 181 14.80 15.85 -18.75
N ASN A 182 14.96 17.17 -18.59
CA ASN A 182 13.98 18.18 -19.00
C ASN A 182 14.09 18.48 -20.49
#